data_AF-A0A392MDX7-F1
#
_entry.id   AF-A0A392MDX7-F1
#
_cell.length_a   1.000
_cell.length_b   1.000
_cell.length_c   1.000
_cell.angle_alpha   90.00
_cell.angle_beta   90.00
_cell.angle_gamma   90.00
#
_symmetry.space_group_name_H-M   'P 1'
#
loop_
_entity.id
_entity.type
_entity.pdbx_description
1 polymer ?
#
loop_
_entity_poly.entity_id
_entity_poly.type
_entity_poly.pdbx_seq_one_letter_code
_entity_poly.pdbx_strand_id
1 'polypeptide(L)'
;MAVSSDVCPTEDAVQVFLQHLVDPFLPEKSSVRDNPSPSQHQLIAKQVHSVVLLYNYYHRKQHPELEYLPFNEFCKLIGVLRPPLLAYMQFMQKLNEVELIDVEKQLSLTEKVIMDACDICRCLDASKTVPNVQGWPISKVSILLIDSKKENCFLLFDSITSGVWSVVEKNVDTSSQNPEVGSETKNTNKRKRVIRKSAKDEFKVDEDELLQVGYSAIKEATGDDVNNMTMVH
;
A
#
# COMPACT_ATOMS: atom_id res chain seq x y z
N MET A 1 7.33 -15.94 -37.91
CA MET A 1 6.62 -16.47 -36.73
C MET A 1 6.85 -15.48 -35.61
N ALA A 2 5.79 -14.82 -35.15
CA ALA A 2 5.91 -13.91 -34.01
C ALA A 2 6.10 -14.76 -32.76
N VAL A 3 7.17 -14.48 -32.00
CA VAL A 3 7.36 -15.07 -30.67
C VAL A 3 6.23 -14.50 -29.82
N SER A 4 5.25 -15.34 -29.49
CA SER A 4 4.27 -15.03 -28.46
C SER A 4 5.05 -14.64 -27.21
N SER A 5 4.90 -13.40 -26.75
CA SER A 5 5.41 -12.99 -25.45
C SER A 5 4.81 -13.93 -24.42
N ASP A 6 5.63 -14.68 -23.69
CA ASP A 6 5.22 -15.65 -22.64
C ASP A 6 4.78 -14.93 -21.34
N VAL A 7 4.18 -13.76 -21.51
CA VAL A 7 3.93 -12.81 -20.43
C VAL A 7 2.46 -12.85 -20.11
N CYS A 8 2.15 -13.04 -18.83
CA CYS A 8 0.79 -13.12 -18.33
C CYS A 8 0.02 -11.85 -18.74
N PRO A 9 -1.10 -11.98 -19.46
CA PRO A 9 -1.95 -10.84 -19.80
C PRO A 9 -2.42 -10.09 -18.56
N THR A 10 -2.75 -8.81 -18.74
CA THR A 10 -3.21 -7.91 -17.68
C THR A 10 -4.35 -8.49 -16.86
N GLU A 11 -5.39 -8.97 -17.52
CA GLU A 11 -6.60 -9.52 -16.92
C GLU A 11 -6.28 -10.76 -16.08
N ASP A 12 -5.47 -11.66 -16.63
CA ASP A 12 -5.08 -12.92 -15.97
C ASP A 12 -4.20 -12.63 -14.74
N ALA A 13 -3.22 -11.74 -14.86
CA ALA A 13 -2.36 -11.35 -13.74
C ALA A 13 -3.16 -10.71 -12.61
N VAL A 14 -4.02 -9.73 -12.92
CA VAL A 14 -4.88 -9.08 -11.93
C VAL A 14 -5.85 -10.08 -11.32
N GLN A 15 -6.41 -11.00 -12.11
CA GLN A 15 -7.30 -12.05 -11.61
C GLN A 15 -6.60 -12.94 -10.58
N VAL A 16 -5.38 -13.40 -10.86
CA VAL A 16 -4.61 -14.23 -9.92
C VAL A 16 -4.29 -13.48 -8.63
N PHE A 17 -3.91 -12.21 -8.71
CA PHE A 17 -3.67 -11.40 -7.52
C PHE A 17 -4.93 -11.22 -6.67
N LEU A 18 -6.09 -10.99 -7.30
CA LEU A 18 -7.38 -10.92 -6.60
C LEU A 18 -7.73 -12.26 -5.95
N GLN A 19 -7.53 -13.38 -6.64
CA GLN A 19 -7.77 -14.73 -6.09
C GLN A 19 -6.97 -14.99 -4.82
N HIS A 20 -5.73 -14.53 -4.79
CA HIS A 20 -4.86 -14.84 -3.68
C HIS A 20 -5.06 -13.87 -2.51
N LEU A 21 -5.20 -12.57 -2.78
CA LEU A 21 -5.18 -11.53 -1.76
C LEU A 21 -6.57 -11.07 -1.32
N VAL A 22 -7.59 -11.19 -2.17
CA VAL A 22 -8.90 -10.57 -1.93
C VAL A 22 -9.98 -11.61 -1.71
N ASP A 23 -10.07 -12.64 -2.56
CA ASP A 23 -11.11 -13.68 -2.49
C ASP A 23 -11.25 -14.33 -1.09
N PRO A 24 -10.17 -14.59 -0.31
CA PRO A 24 -10.28 -15.14 1.05
C PRO A 24 -11.08 -14.27 2.04
N PHE A 25 -11.26 -12.99 1.73
CA PHE A 25 -11.93 -12.01 2.59
C PHE A 25 -13.28 -11.56 2.02
N LEU A 26 -13.64 -12.04 0.83
CA LEU A 26 -14.95 -11.80 0.26
C LEU A 26 -15.96 -12.83 0.81
N PRO A 27 -17.22 -12.45 1.01
CA PRO A 27 -18.23 -13.38 1.48
C PRO A 27 -18.50 -14.47 0.42
N GLU A 28 -18.39 -15.74 0.81
CA GLU A 28 -18.62 -16.92 -0.07
C GLU A 28 -20.04 -16.96 -0.66
N LYS A 29 -21.01 -16.36 0.04
CA LYS A 29 -22.40 -16.24 -0.39
C LYS A 29 -22.76 -14.77 -0.37
N SER A 30 -23.30 -14.28 -1.47
CA SER A 30 -23.98 -12.99 -1.56
C SER A 30 -25.22 -13.01 -0.65
N SER A 31 -25.02 -12.98 0.66
CA SER A 31 -26.07 -12.61 1.61
C SER A 31 -26.33 -11.14 1.38
N VAL A 32 -27.36 -10.85 0.59
CA VAL A 32 -27.76 -9.53 0.05
C VAL A 32 -28.03 -8.46 1.14
N ARG A 33 -27.85 -8.74 2.44
CA ARG A 33 -28.40 -7.88 3.51
C ARG A 33 -27.40 -7.22 4.45
N ASP A 34 -26.15 -7.65 4.52
CA ASP A 34 -25.22 -7.04 5.47
C ASP A 34 -24.22 -6.17 4.74
N ASN A 35 -24.32 -4.86 4.96
CA ASN A 35 -23.28 -3.93 4.55
C ASN A 35 -21.95 -4.36 5.18
N PRO A 36 -20.83 -4.31 4.44
CA PRO A 36 -19.55 -4.70 5.00
C PRO A 36 -19.21 -3.87 6.24
N SER A 37 -18.70 -4.53 7.27
CA SER A 37 -18.28 -3.85 8.48
C SER A 37 -17.10 -2.88 8.20
N PRO A 38 -16.89 -1.85 9.03
CA PRO A 38 -15.75 -0.94 8.86
C PRO A 38 -14.39 -1.65 8.84
N SER A 39 -14.21 -2.72 9.63
CA SER A 39 -12.99 -3.53 9.65
C SER A 39 -12.81 -4.31 8.34
N GLN A 40 -13.89 -4.87 7.78
CA GLN A 40 -13.84 -5.51 6.46
C GLN A 40 -13.49 -4.51 5.35
N HIS A 41 -14.06 -3.29 5.38
CA HIS A 41 -13.67 -2.23 4.44
C HIS A 41 -12.17 -1.94 4.51
N GLN A 42 -11.61 -1.84 5.72
CA GLN A 42 -10.17 -1.61 5.89
C GLN A 42 -9.32 -2.77 5.39
N LEU A 43 -9.72 -4.00 5.68
CA LEU A 43 -9.01 -5.21 5.25
C LEU A 43 -9.00 -5.33 3.73
N ILE A 44 -10.16 -5.24 3.09
CA ILE A 44 -10.29 -5.28 1.63
C ILE A 44 -9.50 -4.15 0.98
N ALA A 45 -9.57 -2.93 1.53
CA ALA A 45 -8.79 -1.81 1.01
C ALA A 45 -7.27 -2.10 1.04
N LYS A 46 -6.74 -2.66 2.14
CA LYS A 46 -5.31 -3.04 2.22
C LYS A 46 -4.92 -4.10 1.19
N GLN A 47 -5.77 -5.10 0.99
CA GLN A 47 -5.50 -6.16 0.02
C GLN A 47 -5.55 -5.63 -1.42
N VAL A 48 -6.57 -4.85 -1.75
CA VAL A 48 -6.70 -4.22 -3.08
C VAL A 48 -5.55 -3.24 -3.36
N HIS A 49 -5.11 -2.47 -2.36
CA HIS A 49 -3.91 -1.63 -2.48
C HIS A 49 -2.69 -2.45 -2.93
N SER A 50 -2.50 -3.63 -2.34
CA SER A 50 -1.41 -4.54 -2.68
C SER A 50 -1.55 -5.08 -4.11
N VAL A 51 -2.76 -5.45 -4.53
CA VAL A 51 -3.04 -5.90 -5.91
C VAL A 51 -2.67 -4.83 -6.94
N VAL A 52 -2.98 -3.56 -6.68
CA VAL A 52 -2.60 -2.45 -7.55
C VAL A 52 -1.08 -2.33 -7.65
N LEU A 53 -0.36 -2.33 -6.53
CA LEU A 53 1.12 -2.25 -6.53
C LEU A 53 1.76 -3.44 -7.25
N LEU A 54 1.25 -4.65 -7.01
CA LEU A 54 1.75 -5.87 -7.64
C LEU A 54 1.64 -5.82 -9.15
N TYR A 55 0.49 -5.40 -9.68
CA TYR A 55 0.32 -5.25 -11.12
C TYR A 55 1.06 -4.01 -11.67
N ASN A 56 0.65 -2.81 -11.25
CA ASN A 56 1.04 -1.56 -11.91
C ASN A 56 2.53 -1.20 -11.73
N TYR A 57 3.18 -1.72 -10.68
CA TYR A 57 4.60 -1.52 -10.44
C TYR A 57 5.41 -2.81 -10.59
N TYR A 58 5.20 -3.83 -9.76
CA TYR A 58 6.13 -4.97 -9.72
C TYR A 58 6.10 -5.85 -10.97
N HIS A 59 4.92 -6.27 -11.41
CA HIS A 59 4.76 -7.12 -12.60
C HIS A 59 5.20 -6.37 -13.86
N ARG A 60 4.75 -5.12 -14.01
CA ARG A 60 5.19 -4.24 -15.10
C ARG A 60 6.68 -3.91 -15.09
N LYS A 61 7.34 -3.91 -13.93
CA LYS A 61 8.79 -3.73 -13.84
C LYS A 61 9.55 -4.95 -14.39
N GLN A 62 8.99 -6.14 -14.23
CA GLN A 62 9.52 -7.38 -14.83
C GLN A 62 9.17 -7.50 -16.32
N HIS A 63 8.05 -6.91 -16.72
CA HIS A 63 7.45 -7.00 -18.05
C HIS A 63 7.07 -5.60 -18.58
N PRO A 64 8.05 -4.81 -19.05
CA PRO A 64 7.84 -3.41 -19.44
C PRO A 64 6.84 -3.19 -20.59
N GLU A 65 6.58 -4.22 -21.39
CA GLU A 65 5.59 -4.26 -22.46
C GLU A 65 4.14 -4.19 -21.96
N LEU A 66 3.90 -4.49 -20.69
CA LEU A 66 2.55 -4.45 -20.10
C LEU A 66 2.08 -3.01 -19.85
N GLU A 67 0.83 -2.76 -20.19
CA GLU A 67 0.20 -1.44 -20.06
C GLU A 67 -0.06 -1.07 -18.59
N TYR A 68 0.18 0.19 -18.27
CA TYR A 68 -0.22 0.75 -16.98
C TYR A 68 -1.74 0.88 -16.93
N LEU A 69 -2.36 0.37 -15.86
CA LEU A 69 -3.80 0.53 -15.63
C LEU A 69 -4.06 1.77 -14.76
N PRO A 70 -4.59 2.88 -15.32
CA PRO A 70 -4.98 4.03 -14.52
C PRO A 70 -6.20 3.71 -13.64
N PHE A 71 -6.42 4.51 -12.60
CA PHE A 71 -7.47 4.34 -11.60
C PHE A 71 -8.83 3.87 -12.17
N ASN A 72 -9.37 4.58 -13.18
CA ASN A 72 -10.67 4.24 -13.75
C ASN A 72 -10.68 2.86 -14.42
N GLU A 73 -9.65 2.54 -15.21
CA GLU A 73 -9.57 1.25 -15.90
C GLU A 73 -9.31 0.10 -14.92
N PHE A 74 -8.49 0.34 -13.90
CA PHE A 74 -8.27 -0.63 -12.82
C PHE A 74 -9.58 -0.92 -12.08
N CYS A 75 -10.33 0.11 -11.69
CA CYS A 75 -11.61 -0.03 -11.01
C CYS A 75 -12.64 -0.78 -11.86
N LYS A 76 -12.72 -0.48 -13.17
CA LYS A 76 -13.58 -1.24 -14.10
C LYS A 76 -13.18 -2.70 -14.18
N LEU A 77 -11.88 -2.97 -14.36
CA LEU A 77 -11.35 -4.32 -14.50
C LEU A 77 -11.67 -5.17 -13.27
N ILE A 78 -11.35 -4.69 -12.07
CA ILE A 78 -11.63 -5.48 -10.85
C ILE A 78 -13.13 -5.64 -10.59
N GLY A 79 -13.96 -4.67 -10.99
CA GLY A 79 -15.41 -4.78 -10.92
C GLY A 79 -15.97 -5.88 -11.84
N VAL A 80 -15.35 -6.08 -13.01
CA VAL A 80 -15.69 -7.17 -13.94
C VAL A 80 -15.15 -8.51 -13.45
N LEU A 81 -13.87 -8.57 -13.07
CA LEU A 81 -13.23 -9.81 -12.64
C LEU A 81 -13.80 -10.32 -11.32
N ARG A 82 -14.14 -9.42 -10.39
CA ARG A 82 -14.62 -9.76 -9.04
C ARG A 82 -15.82 -8.89 -8.63
N PRO A 83 -17.02 -9.17 -9.15
CA PRO A 83 -18.23 -8.41 -8.84
C PRO A 83 -18.53 -8.19 -7.34
N PRO A 84 -18.23 -9.12 -6.40
CA PRO A 84 -18.44 -8.85 -4.98
C PRO A 84 -17.65 -7.66 -4.43
N LEU A 85 -16.56 -7.23 -5.08
CA LEU A 85 -15.82 -6.02 -4.71
C LEU A 85 -16.62 -4.74 -4.91
N LEU A 86 -17.65 -4.75 -5.76
CA LEU A 86 -18.49 -3.58 -5.99
C LEU A 86 -19.13 -3.09 -4.69
N ALA A 87 -19.45 -3.97 -3.73
CA ALA A 87 -19.97 -3.59 -2.41
C ALA A 87 -19.02 -2.65 -1.63
N TYR A 88 -17.74 -2.61 -2.00
CA TYR A 88 -16.71 -1.78 -1.40
C TYR A 88 -16.37 -0.53 -2.24
N MET A 89 -16.96 -0.36 -3.42
CA MET A 89 -16.62 0.65 -4.43
C MET A 89 -17.84 1.50 -4.80
N GLN A 90 -18.10 2.53 -4.00
CA GLN A 90 -19.34 3.32 -4.10
C GLN A 90 -19.36 4.26 -5.29
N PHE A 91 -18.20 4.79 -5.71
CA PHE A 91 -18.10 5.64 -6.89
C PHE A 91 -18.42 4.85 -8.16
N MET A 92 -17.91 3.61 -8.28
CA MET A 92 -18.21 2.75 -9.42
C MET A 92 -19.70 2.41 -9.56
N GLN A 93 -20.42 2.29 -8.44
CA GLN A 93 -21.88 2.07 -8.47
C GLN A 93 -22.67 3.30 -8.94
N LYS A 94 -22.12 4.51 -8.76
CA LYS A 94 -22.80 5.80 -8.98
C LYS A 94 -22.42 6.51 -10.28
N LEU A 95 -21.55 5.91 -11.09
CA LEU A 95 -21.06 6.50 -12.35
C LEU A 95 -22.18 6.92 -13.33
N ASN A 96 -23.39 6.40 -13.17
CA ASN A 96 -24.54 6.72 -14.02
C ASN A 96 -25.44 7.86 -13.48
N GLU A 97 -25.20 8.41 -12.28
CA GLU A 97 -26.22 9.22 -11.58
C GLU A 97 -25.88 10.69 -11.26
N VAL A 98 -24.65 11.21 -11.39
CA VAL A 98 -24.33 12.58 -10.89
C VAL A 98 -23.29 13.35 -11.72
N GLU A 99 -23.58 14.63 -12.03
CA GLU A 99 -22.58 15.63 -12.45
C GLU A 99 -21.55 15.85 -11.32
N LEU A 100 -20.31 15.43 -11.58
CA LEU A 100 -19.26 15.26 -10.58
C LEU A 100 -18.76 16.59 -9.99
N ILE A 101 -19.29 17.00 -8.84
CA ILE A 101 -18.63 17.95 -7.94
C ILE A 101 -17.69 17.16 -7.00
N ASP A 102 -16.38 17.36 -7.18
CA ASP A 102 -15.27 16.87 -6.36
C ASP A 102 -15.19 15.33 -6.20
N VAL A 103 -14.68 14.66 -7.24
CA VAL A 103 -14.51 13.20 -7.35
C VAL A 103 -13.87 12.58 -6.10
N GLU A 104 -12.83 13.21 -5.54
CA GLU A 104 -12.09 12.68 -4.40
C GLU A 104 -12.93 12.56 -3.12
N LYS A 105 -13.91 13.46 -2.93
CA LYS A 105 -14.80 13.42 -1.78
C LYS A 105 -15.81 12.27 -1.86
N GLN A 106 -16.09 11.77 -3.06
CA GLN A 106 -17.10 10.75 -3.30
C GLN A 106 -16.54 9.32 -3.30
N LEU A 107 -15.21 9.17 -3.33
CA LEU A 107 -14.56 7.86 -3.33
C LEU A 107 -14.75 7.12 -2.00
N SER A 108 -15.06 5.83 -2.10
CA SER A 108 -15.01 4.89 -0.98
C SER A 108 -13.57 4.71 -0.46
N LEU A 109 -13.41 4.01 0.67
CA LEU A 109 -12.08 3.69 1.19
C LEU A 109 -11.25 2.88 0.17
N THR A 110 -11.85 1.87 -0.45
CA THR A 110 -11.19 1.01 -1.44
C THR A 110 -10.80 1.81 -2.69
N GLU A 111 -11.66 2.72 -3.14
CA GLU A 111 -11.36 3.54 -4.32
C GLU A 111 -10.25 4.56 -4.03
N LYS A 112 -10.22 5.16 -2.83
CA LYS A 112 -9.12 6.02 -2.39
C LYS A 112 -7.78 5.30 -2.42
N VAL A 113 -7.71 4.08 -1.88
CA VAL A 113 -6.44 3.33 -1.87
C VAL A 113 -6.00 2.86 -3.26
N ILE A 114 -6.94 2.61 -4.19
CA ILE A 114 -6.59 2.33 -5.60
C ILE A 114 -6.00 3.58 -6.24
N MET A 115 -6.64 4.75 -6.06
CA MET A 115 -6.15 6.02 -6.59
C MET A 115 -4.76 6.34 -6.04
N ASP A 116 -4.59 6.26 -4.71
CA ASP A 116 -3.31 6.49 -4.04
C ASP A 116 -2.23 5.49 -4.53
N ALA A 117 -2.57 4.20 -4.67
CA ALA A 117 -1.64 3.19 -5.19
C ALA A 117 -1.25 3.43 -6.64
N CYS A 118 -2.19 3.86 -7.49
CA CYS A 118 -1.92 4.25 -8.86
C CYS A 118 -0.94 5.42 -8.92
N ASP A 119 -1.15 6.44 -8.09
CA ASP A 119 -0.26 7.59 -7.98
C ASP A 119 1.14 7.18 -7.52
N ILE A 120 1.25 6.31 -6.51
CA ILE A 120 2.52 5.72 -6.07
C ILE A 120 3.21 5.00 -7.24
N CYS A 121 2.52 4.13 -7.97
CA CYS A 121 3.10 3.38 -9.09
C CYS A 121 3.60 4.32 -10.20
N ARG A 122 2.90 5.43 -10.44
CA ARG A 122 3.30 6.44 -11.43
C ARG A 122 4.55 7.20 -11.00
N CYS A 123 4.65 7.55 -9.72
CA CYS A 123 5.81 8.20 -9.15
C CYS A 123 7.04 7.28 -9.11
N LEU A 124 6.84 6.00 -8.76
CA LEU A 124 7.88 4.98 -8.79
C LEU A 124 8.39 4.71 -10.20
N ASP A 125 7.50 4.75 -11.19
CA ASP A 125 7.77 4.54 -12.61
C ASP A 125 8.46 3.19 -12.88
N ALA A 126 7.66 2.17 -13.18
CA ALA A 126 8.14 0.81 -13.44
C ALA A 126 9.17 0.70 -14.58
N SER A 127 9.24 1.69 -15.47
CA SER A 127 10.24 1.71 -16.55
C SER A 127 11.66 2.07 -16.07
N LYS A 128 11.79 2.63 -14.87
CA LYS A 128 13.08 3.02 -14.30
C LYS A 128 13.72 1.87 -13.52
N THR A 129 15.04 1.71 -13.70
CA THR A 129 15.85 0.77 -12.92
C THR A 129 15.83 1.14 -11.43
N VAL A 130 16.10 2.41 -11.13
CA VAL A 130 16.07 2.99 -9.79
C VAL A 130 15.02 4.12 -9.74
N PRO A 131 14.02 4.05 -8.84
CA PRO A 131 13.03 5.12 -8.70
C PRO A 131 13.69 6.41 -8.19
N ASN A 132 13.20 7.57 -8.65
CA ASN A 132 13.62 8.84 -8.08
C ASN A 132 12.87 9.08 -6.76
N VAL A 133 13.52 8.69 -5.66
CA VAL A 133 12.98 8.82 -4.30
C VAL A 133 13.39 10.12 -3.61
N GLN A 134 14.05 11.04 -4.33
CA GLN A 134 14.51 12.29 -3.74
C GLN A 134 13.32 13.12 -3.23
N GLY A 135 13.38 13.50 -1.95
CA GLY A 135 12.34 14.30 -1.29
C GLY A 135 11.13 13.51 -0.80
N TRP A 136 11.14 12.17 -0.91
CA TRP A 136 10.07 11.35 -0.34
C TRP A 136 10.24 11.25 1.19
N PRO A 137 9.19 11.48 1.99
CA PRO A 137 9.28 11.31 3.43
C PRO A 137 9.43 9.83 3.78
N ILE A 138 10.26 9.55 4.77
CA ILE A 138 10.35 8.20 5.36
C ILE A 138 9.19 8.07 6.34
N SER A 139 8.22 7.23 5.99
CA SER A 139 7.02 6.97 6.80
C SER A 139 7.12 5.70 7.63
N LYS A 140 8.10 4.84 7.33
CA LYS A 140 8.20 3.50 7.88
C LYS A 140 9.63 2.95 7.77
N VAL A 141 10.03 2.16 8.75
CA VAL A 141 11.25 1.33 8.76
C VAL A 141 10.84 -0.13 8.66
N SER A 142 11.50 -0.87 7.77
CA SER A 142 11.36 -2.32 7.62
C SER A 142 12.68 -3.00 8.03
N ILE A 143 12.61 -4.06 8.84
CA ILE A 143 13.76 -4.73 9.44
C ILE A 143 13.77 -6.20 9.04
N LEU A 144 14.80 -6.60 8.29
CA LEU A 144 15.09 -8.00 7.99
C LEU A 144 16.07 -8.56 9.02
N LEU A 145 15.55 -9.38 9.93
CA LEU A 145 16.36 -10.09 10.91
C LEU A 145 16.85 -11.40 10.30
N ILE A 146 18.16 -11.60 10.30
CA ILE A 146 18.83 -12.78 9.76
C ILE A 146 19.66 -13.42 10.87
N ASP A 147 19.71 -14.75 10.91
CA ASP A 147 20.62 -15.45 11.81
C ASP A 147 22.10 -15.21 11.47
N SER A 148 23.00 -15.50 12.41
CA SER A 148 24.43 -15.27 12.24
C SER A 148 25.06 -16.06 11.08
N LYS A 149 24.41 -17.15 10.65
CA LYS A 149 24.83 -17.98 9.52
C LYS A 149 24.31 -17.48 8.17
N LYS A 150 23.36 -16.54 8.17
CA LYS A 150 22.65 -16.07 6.97
C LYS A 150 21.84 -17.17 6.28
N GLU A 151 21.37 -18.14 7.06
CA GLU A 151 20.59 -19.28 6.59
C GLU A 151 19.10 -19.12 6.87
N ASN A 152 18.73 -18.39 7.93
CA ASN A 152 17.35 -18.20 8.36
C ASN A 152 17.03 -16.72 8.56
N CYS A 153 15.76 -16.35 8.32
CA CYS A 153 15.25 -15.02 8.65
C CYS A 153 14.00 -15.09 9.52
N PHE A 154 13.81 -14.07 10.35
CA PHE A 154 12.62 -13.93 11.17
C PHE A 154 11.57 -13.11 10.41
N LEU A 155 10.38 -13.69 10.27
CA LEU A 155 9.25 -13.10 9.56
C LEU A 155 8.01 -13.14 10.46
N LEU A 156 7.12 -12.19 10.26
CA LEU A 156 5.81 -12.11 10.89
C LEU A 156 4.73 -12.52 9.90
N PHE A 157 3.83 -13.42 10.31
CA PHE A 157 2.66 -13.80 9.53
C PHE A 157 1.50 -12.85 9.83
N ASP A 158 0.76 -12.42 8.80
CA ASP A 158 -0.45 -11.60 8.89
C ASP A 158 -0.29 -10.16 9.45
N SER A 159 0.92 -9.64 9.56
CA SER A 159 1.18 -8.31 10.17
C SER A 159 0.79 -7.12 9.28
N ILE A 160 1.06 -7.19 7.96
CA ILE A 160 0.79 -6.09 7.02
C ILE A 160 -0.48 -6.37 6.21
N THR A 161 -0.46 -7.51 5.54
CA THR A 161 -1.56 -8.08 4.76
C THR A 161 -1.85 -9.46 5.32
N SER A 162 -3.13 -9.80 5.45
CA SER A 162 -3.53 -11.11 5.91
C SER A 162 -3.25 -12.16 4.84
N GLY A 163 -2.72 -13.31 5.23
CA GLY A 163 -2.32 -14.44 4.40
C GLY A 163 -0.85 -14.46 3.98
N VAL A 164 0.00 -13.51 4.41
CA VAL A 164 1.39 -13.43 3.96
C VAL A 164 2.40 -13.27 5.08
N TRP A 165 3.61 -13.77 4.84
CA TRP A 165 4.79 -13.51 5.66
C TRP A 165 5.41 -12.18 5.26
N SER A 166 5.83 -11.39 6.25
CA SER A 166 6.51 -10.12 6.02
C SER A 166 7.59 -9.86 7.06
N VAL A 167 8.46 -8.90 6.76
CA VAL A 167 9.50 -8.43 7.67
C VAL A 167 8.88 -7.61 8.81
N VAL A 168 9.65 -7.37 9.87
CA VAL A 168 9.20 -6.51 10.97
C VAL A 168 9.13 -5.07 10.45
N GLU A 169 8.01 -4.40 10.66
CA GLU A 169 7.80 -3.03 10.18
C GLU A 169 7.29 -2.12 11.28
N LYS A 170 7.78 -0.89 11.32
CA LYS A 170 7.31 0.13 12.25
C LYS A 170 7.21 1.48 11.57
N ASN A 171 6.09 2.17 11.81
CA ASN A 171 5.88 3.51 11.28
C ASN A 171 6.81 4.50 11.98
N VAL A 172 7.28 5.50 11.23
CA VAL A 172 8.04 6.62 11.76
C VAL A 172 7.04 7.73 12.07
N ASP A 173 6.94 8.12 13.34
CA ASP A 173 6.04 9.19 13.77
C ASP A 173 6.58 10.55 13.33
N THR A 174 6.11 11.06 12.19
CA THR A 174 6.52 12.39 11.67
C THR A 174 5.94 13.57 12.45
N SER A 175 5.44 13.37 13.67
CA SER A 175 4.78 14.42 14.46
C SER A 175 5.76 15.42 15.09
N SER A 176 7.06 15.08 15.15
CA SER A 176 8.13 15.85 15.77
C SER A 176 8.69 17.01 14.91
N GLN A 177 8.29 17.14 13.64
CA GLN A 177 8.81 18.20 12.75
C GLN A 177 7.94 19.47 12.65
N ASN A 178 7.02 19.68 13.60
CA ASN A 178 6.34 20.97 13.75
C ASN A 178 7.08 21.80 14.81
N PRO A 179 7.65 22.99 14.48
CA PRO A 179 8.06 23.91 15.54
C PRO A 179 6.82 24.31 16.33
N GLU A 180 6.90 24.12 17.64
CA GLU A 180 5.84 24.41 18.60
C GLU A 180 5.32 25.85 18.44
N VAL A 181 4.01 25.98 18.19
CA VAL A 181 3.24 27.12 18.66
C VAL A 181 2.05 26.56 19.43
N GLY A 182 1.92 27.01 20.67
CA GLY A 182 1.22 26.34 21.73
C GLY A 182 -0.30 26.18 21.60
N SER A 183 -0.74 25.16 22.34
CA SER A 183 -1.99 25.00 23.10
C SER A 183 -3.35 24.98 22.39
N GLU A 184 -4.10 23.94 22.78
CA GLU A 184 -5.56 23.75 22.78
C GLU A 184 -6.22 23.04 21.58
N THR A 185 -6.35 21.73 21.76
CA THR A 185 -7.58 20.93 21.65
C THR A 185 -8.62 21.34 20.61
N LYS A 186 -8.64 20.65 19.47
CA LYS A 186 -9.84 20.04 18.85
C LYS A 186 -9.47 19.18 17.65
N ASN A 187 -9.64 17.86 17.83
CA ASN A 187 -9.53 16.84 16.80
C ASN A 187 -10.46 17.13 15.62
N THR A 188 -9.88 17.50 14.47
CA THR A 188 -10.48 17.24 13.16
C THR A 188 -9.37 16.88 12.18
N ASN A 189 -9.27 15.59 11.84
CA ASN A 189 -8.33 15.07 10.85
C ASN A 189 -8.72 15.57 9.45
N LYS A 190 -8.29 16.78 9.09
CA LYS A 190 -8.26 17.25 7.70
C LYS A 190 -6.82 17.08 7.20
N ARG A 191 -6.55 15.96 6.52
CA ARG A 191 -5.31 15.80 5.73
C ARG A 191 -5.33 16.84 4.60
N LYS A 192 -4.73 17.99 4.86
CA LYS A 192 -4.52 19.05 3.88
C LYS A 192 -3.29 18.63 3.06
N ARG A 193 -3.44 18.44 1.74
CA ARG A 193 -2.30 18.26 0.84
C ARG A 193 -1.41 19.49 0.93
N VAL A 194 -0.26 19.36 1.59
CA VAL A 194 0.77 20.39 1.63
C VAL A 194 1.63 20.19 0.39
N ILE A 195 1.30 20.87 -0.70
CA ILE A 195 2.28 21.16 -1.75
C ILE A 195 3.24 22.18 -1.12
N ARG A 196 4.31 21.69 -0.48
CA ARG A 196 5.34 22.57 0.09
C ARG A 196 6.21 23.04 -1.07
N LYS A 197 6.09 24.33 -1.41
CA LYS A 197 7.09 25.01 -2.25
C LYS A 197 8.46 24.90 -1.58
N SER A 198 9.46 24.64 -2.41
CA SER A 198 10.86 24.42 -2.09
C SER A 198 11.44 25.52 -1.18
N ALA A 199 11.70 25.16 0.08
CA ALA A 199 12.82 25.72 0.81
C ALA A 199 13.94 24.68 0.71
N LYS A 200 15.13 25.13 0.29
CA LYS A 200 16.36 24.35 0.31
C LYS A 200 16.73 24.07 1.77
N ASP A 201 16.09 23.07 2.35
CA ASP A 201 16.66 22.33 3.46
C ASP A 201 16.78 20.90 2.95
N GLU A 202 18.01 20.43 2.83
CA GLU A 202 18.26 19.00 2.72
C GLU A 202 17.55 18.38 3.93
N PHE A 203 16.49 17.61 3.70
CA PHE A 203 15.92 16.74 4.72
C PHE A 203 17.02 15.74 5.09
N LYS A 204 17.90 16.14 6.00
CA LYS A 204 18.93 15.28 6.53
C LYS A 204 18.19 14.28 7.40
N VAL A 205 17.96 13.11 6.84
CA VAL A 205 17.37 11.98 7.55
C VAL A 205 18.31 11.67 8.71
N ASP A 206 17.77 11.68 9.93
CA ASP A 206 18.50 11.24 11.11
C ASP A 206 18.55 9.70 11.08
N GLU A 207 19.66 9.16 10.58
CA GLU A 207 19.88 7.71 10.52
C GLU A 207 19.81 7.08 11.91
N ASP A 208 20.27 7.78 12.95
CA ASP A 208 20.24 7.28 14.33
C ASP A 208 18.80 7.15 14.83
N GLU A 209 17.93 8.13 14.51
CA GLU A 209 16.50 8.07 14.83
C GLU A 209 15.83 6.86 14.16
N LEU A 210 16.11 6.61 12.87
CA LEU A 210 15.55 5.46 12.16
C LEU A 210 16.07 4.13 12.72
N LEU A 211 17.33 4.07 13.13
CA LEU A 211 17.90 2.89 13.80
C LEU A 211 17.19 2.62 15.12
N GLN A 212 16.92 3.65 15.93
CA GLN A 212 16.18 3.48 17.18
C GLN A 212 14.74 3.01 16.94
N VAL A 213 14.07 3.51 15.90
CA VAL A 213 12.77 2.98 15.47
C VAL A 213 12.89 1.49 15.12
N GLY A 214 13.95 1.10 14.40
CA GLY A 214 14.26 -0.29 14.05
C GLY A 214 14.45 -1.19 15.28
N TYR A 215 15.31 -0.80 16.22
CA TYR A 215 15.52 -1.55 17.47
C TYR A 215 14.24 -1.68 18.29
N SER A 216 13.47 -0.60 18.37
CA SER A 216 12.17 -0.61 19.06
C SER A 216 11.18 -1.57 18.41
N ALA A 217 11.15 -1.64 17.08
CA ALA A 217 10.29 -2.57 16.33
C ALA A 217 10.65 -4.03 16.62
N ILE A 218 11.95 -4.37 16.66
CA ILE A 218 12.41 -5.72 17.00
C ILE A 218 11.97 -6.08 18.42
N LYS A 219 12.21 -5.19 19.38
CA LYS A 219 11.86 -5.43 20.78
C LYS A 219 10.38 -5.73 20.97
N GLU A 220 9.51 -5.04 20.24
CA GLU A 220 8.07 -5.29 20.23
C GLU A 220 7.70 -6.63 19.57
N ALA A 221 8.42 -7.02 18.50
CA ALA A 221 8.15 -8.25 17.76
C ALA A 221 8.67 -9.53 18.44
N THR A 222 9.79 -9.46 19.17
CA THR A 222 10.46 -10.62 19.77
C THR A 222 10.33 -10.70 21.29
N GLY A 223 9.89 -9.64 21.97
CA GLY A 223 10.05 -9.49 23.42
C GLY A 223 11.48 -9.10 23.82
N ASP A 224 11.77 -9.04 25.13
CA ASP A 224 13.06 -8.54 25.69
C ASP A 224 14.30 -9.41 25.37
N ASP A 225 14.19 -10.49 24.59
CA ASP A 225 15.26 -11.48 24.34
C ASP A 225 16.18 -11.14 23.14
N VAL A 226 16.51 -9.85 22.94
CA VAL A 226 17.22 -9.34 21.73
C VAL A 226 18.75 -9.38 21.83
N ASN A 227 19.33 -10.13 22.77
CA ASN A 227 20.79 -10.04 23.01
C ASN A 227 21.67 -10.75 21.96
N ASN A 228 21.11 -11.49 20.98
CA ASN A 228 21.89 -12.33 20.07
C ASN A 228 21.66 -12.09 18.56
N MET A 229 20.95 -11.03 18.14
CA MET A 229 20.64 -10.81 16.72
C MET A 229 21.37 -9.60 16.15
N THR A 230 21.96 -9.76 14.97
CA THR A 230 22.66 -8.68 14.24
C THR A 230 21.72 -8.12 13.18
N MET A 231 21.49 -6.81 13.18
CA MET A 231 20.79 -6.13 12.08
C MET A 231 21.72 -6.02 10.88
N VAL A 232 21.20 -6.30 9.69
CA VAL A 232 21.92 -6.09 8.42
C VAL A 232 21.31 -4.86 7.74
N HIS A 233 22.16 -3.87 7.44
CA HIS A 233 21.80 -2.64 6.73
C HIS A 233 21.86 -2.83 5.22
#